data_AF-A0A929NT96-F1
#
_entry.id   AF-A0A929NT96-F1
#
_cell.length_a   1.000
_cell.length_b   1.000
_cell.length_c   1.000
_cell.angle_alpha   90.00
_cell.angle_beta   90.00
_cell.angle_gamma   90.00
#
_symmetry.space_group_name_H-M   'P 1'
#
loop_
_entity.id
_entity.type
_entity.pdbx_description
1 polymer ?
#
loop_
_entity_poly.entity_id
_entity_poly.type
_entity_poly.pdbx_seq_one_letter_code
_entity_poly.pdbx_strand_id
1 'polypeptide(L)'
;MEINGRRILLCDCEHTMALDGKALAKACGADSAPGGAPEIASQLCRAQIDNFRGEIARGGQVLVACTQEAPLFDEVAGEVGEGAAALGHVNIRERAGWAQDGAKAMPKIAALLAEAAMDIPPTPTVTMASDGVCLVYGRDEVALEAAQQLAGRLDVTLLLDRPGDIMPPRIMDVPVFRGTVGIAKGHMGAFEIGVDDYAPASVSSRGTLSFDNPRNGAVSKCHLILDLTGGTPMFPAGERIDGYLRPDPGNPAAVQKALFELADMVGEFEKPRYVNFTPDLCAHSRSMKTGCTRCIDVCPVSAITPAGDHVAIDN
;
A
#
# COMPACT_ATOMS: atom_id res chain seq x y z
N MET A 1 -36.52 9.12 3.15
CA MET A 1 -35.78 9.45 1.91
C MET A 1 -34.57 8.54 1.77
N GLU A 2 -34.03 8.42 0.56
CA GLU A 2 -32.84 7.61 0.28
C GLU A 2 -31.89 8.41 -0.61
N ILE A 3 -30.58 8.30 -0.36
CA ILE A 3 -29.51 8.90 -1.18
C ILE A 3 -28.51 7.79 -1.48
N ASN A 4 -28.22 7.51 -2.75
CA ASN A 4 -27.28 6.46 -3.17
C ASN A 4 -27.48 5.11 -2.43
N GLY A 5 -28.72 4.60 -2.36
CA GLY A 5 -29.00 3.32 -1.69
C GLY A 5 -29.04 3.37 -0.16
N ARG A 6 -28.74 4.53 0.46
CA ARG A 6 -28.72 4.71 1.92
C ARG A 6 -29.97 5.42 2.41
N ARG A 7 -30.70 4.77 3.32
CA ARG A 7 -31.87 5.36 3.97
C ARG A 7 -31.41 6.39 5.00
N ILE A 8 -31.92 7.61 4.90
CA ILE A 8 -31.45 8.73 5.72
C ILE A 8 -32.40 8.95 6.89
N LEU A 9 -31.86 8.94 8.11
CA LEU A 9 -32.59 9.30 9.34
C LEU A 9 -32.16 10.68 9.81
N LEU A 10 -33.10 11.61 9.80
CA LEU A 10 -32.89 13.01 10.20
C LEU A 10 -33.35 13.25 11.63
N CYS A 11 -32.57 14.01 12.38
CA CYS A 11 -32.93 14.43 13.73
C CYS A 11 -32.68 15.95 13.86
N ASP A 12 -33.66 16.70 14.37
CA ASP A 12 -33.51 18.14 14.64
C ASP A 12 -32.94 18.45 16.04
N CYS A 13 -32.64 17.39 16.82
CA CYS A 13 -32.04 17.46 18.16
C CYS A 13 -32.83 18.41 19.07
N GLU A 14 -34.09 18.07 19.36
CA GLU A 14 -35.02 18.88 20.15
C GLU A 14 -35.29 20.26 19.56
N HIS A 15 -35.47 20.32 18.24
CA HIS A 15 -35.71 21.55 17.48
C HIS A 15 -34.58 22.60 17.60
N THR A 16 -33.37 22.17 17.99
CA THR A 16 -32.20 23.06 18.06
C THR A 16 -31.63 23.39 16.67
N MET A 17 -32.14 22.75 15.62
CA MET A 17 -31.79 23.03 14.22
C MET A 17 -33.05 23.25 13.38
N ALA A 18 -33.01 24.24 12.49
CA ALA A 18 -34.08 24.46 11.52
C ALA A 18 -33.92 23.50 10.32
N LEU A 19 -34.70 22.42 10.30
CA LEU A 19 -34.70 21.43 9.22
C LEU A 19 -36.04 21.43 8.48
N ASP A 20 -35.99 21.33 7.15
CA ASP A 20 -37.17 21.10 6.30
C ASP A 20 -36.95 19.84 5.47
N GLY A 21 -37.68 18.78 5.81
CA GLY A 21 -37.52 17.49 5.16
C GLY A 21 -37.81 17.54 3.65
N LYS A 22 -38.82 18.31 3.22
CA LYS A 22 -39.18 18.44 1.80
C LYS A 22 -38.09 19.19 1.03
N ALA A 23 -37.59 20.28 1.61
CA ALA A 23 -36.52 21.05 1.00
C ALA A 23 -35.19 20.26 0.95
N LEU A 24 -34.87 19.48 1.99
CA LEU A 24 -33.70 18.58 1.99
C LEU A 24 -33.84 17.49 0.93
N ALA A 25 -35.00 16.83 0.84
CA ALA A 25 -35.24 15.80 -0.16
C ALA A 25 -35.04 16.36 -1.57
N LYS A 26 -35.61 17.54 -1.85
CA LYS A 26 -35.41 18.24 -3.12
C LYS A 26 -33.95 18.61 -3.37
N ALA A 27 -33.25 19.15 -2.38
CA ALA A 27 -31.84 19.53 -2.51
C ALA A 27 -30.91 18.32 -2.73
N CYS A 28 -31.29 17.14 -2.21
CA CYS A 28 -30.55 15.90 -2.42
C CYS A 28 -30.96 15.14 -3.69
N GLY A 29 -31.88 15.68 -4.50
CA GLY A 29 -32.40 15.00 -5.70
C GLY A 29 -33.23 13.74 -5.39
N ALA A 30 -33.79 13.65 -4.18
CA ALA A 30 -34.55 12.52 -3.67
C ALA A 30 -36.07 12.82 -3.57
N ASP A 31 -36.54 13.89 -4.21
CA ASP A 31 -37.95 14.32 -4.20
C ASP A 31 -38.91 13.35 -4.92
N SER A 32 -38.37 12.51 -5.79
CA SER A 32 -39.07 11.51 -6.59
C SER A 32 -38.78 10.06 -6.14
N ALA A 33 -37.99 9.87 -5.07
CA ALA A 33 -37.69 8.56 -4.50
C ALA A 33 -38.93 7.96 -3.79
N PRO A 34 -39.13 6.62 -3.84
CA PRO A 34 -40.20 5.97 -3.10
C PRO A 34 -40.04 6.24 -1.59
N GLY A 35 -41.07 6.80 -0.94
CA GLY A 35 -41.07 7.09 0.50
C GLY A 35 -41.31 8.55 0.90
N GLY A 36 -41.43 9.47 -0.07
CA GLY A 36 -41.83 10.86 0.20
C GLY A 36 -40.79 11.66 1.01
N ALA A 37 -41.22 12.83 1.52
CA ALA A 37 -40.37 13.68 2.33
C ALA A 37 -39.92 12.95 3.61
N PRO A 38 -38.63 13.02 3.99
CA PRO A 38 -38.14 12.38 5.20
C PRO A 38 -38.87 12.94 6.42
N GLU A 39 -39.30 12.04 7.28
CA GLU A 39 -39.73 12.42 8.63
C GLU A 39 -38.50 12.91 9.41
N ILE A 40 -38.66 14.01 10.12
CA ILE A 40 -37.62 14.57 10.99
C ILE A 40 -37.98 14.14 12.41
N ALA A 41 -37.12 13.32 13.01
CA ALA A 41 -37.22 13.02 14.43
C ALA A 41 -36.71 14.21 15.25
N SER A 42 -37.14 14.32 16.51
CA SER A 42 -36.62 15.33 17.44
C SER A 42 -35.72 14.73 18.50
N GLN A 43 -35.93 13.46 18.84
CA GLN A 43 -35.17 12.70 19.82
C GLN A 43 -34.92 11.28 19.32
N LEU A 44 -34.34 11.15 18.11
CA LEU A 44 -34.04 9.84 17.49
C LEU A 44 -33.22 8.93 18.41
N CYS A 45 -32.30 9.50 19.20
CA CYS A 45 -31.45 8.77 20.13
C CYS A 45 -32.11 8.47 21.49
N ARG A 46 -33.30 9.00 21.78
CA ARG A 46 -33.97 8.87 23.08
C ARG A 46 -35.39 8.37 22.89
N ALA A 47 -36.39 9.24 23.04
CA ALA A 47 -37.81 8.85 22.99
C ALA A 47 -38.24 8.19 21.68
N GLN A 48 -37.46 8.33 20.60
CA GLN A 48 -37.76 7.79 19.27
C GLN A 48 -36.73 6.73 18.82
N ILE A 49 -36.00 6.11 19.74
CA ILE A 49 -34.97 5.09 19.40
C ILE A 49 -35.56 3.87 18.69
N ASP A 50 -36.83 3.55 18.95
CA ASP A 50 -37.52 2.44 18.27
C ASP A 50 -37.71 2.71 16.77
N ASN A 51 -37.78 3.98 16.34
CA ASN A 51 -37.79 4.33 14.92
C ASN A 51 -36.46 3.96 14.25
N PHE A 52 -35.35 4.22 14.93
CA PHE A 52 -34.02 3.81 14.46
C PHE A 52 -33.90 2.28 14.44
N ARG A 53 -34.28 1.60 15.53
CA ARG A 53 -34.24 0.13 15.65
C ARG A 53 -35.04 -0.53 14.53
N GLY A 54 -36.24 -0.03 14.23
CA GLY A 54 -37.07 -0.50 13.12
C GLY A 54 -36.40 -0.34 11.76
N GLU A 55 -35.70 0.77 11.53
CA GLU A 55 -35.01 1.01 10.25
C GLU A 55 -33.76 0.16 10.08
N ILE A 56 -32.98 -0.06 11.15
CA ILE A 56 -31.81 -0.95 11.13
C ILE A 56 -32.22 -2.40 10.89
N ALA A 57 -33.30 -2.89 11.52
CA ALA A 57 -33.79 -4.26 11.38
C ALA A 57 -34.26 -4.63 9.95
N ARG A 58 -34.46 -3.62 9.08
CA ARG A 58 -34.81 -3.84 7.67
C ARG A 58 -33.61 -4.21 6.78
N GLY A 59 -32.37 -4.17 7.28
CA GLY A 59 -31.15 -4.50 6.53
C GLY A 59 -30.77 -3.46 5.46
N GLY A 60 -29.70 -3.68 4.70
CA GLY A 60 -29.22 -2.70 3.70
C GLY A 60 -28.32 -1.62 4.31
N GLN A 61 -28.48 -0.35 3.92
CA GLN A 61 -27.65 0.75 4.43
C GLN A 61 -28.48 1.88 5.03
N VAL A 62 -28.06 2.38 6.20
CA VAL A 62 -28.72 3.48 6.93
C VAL A 62 -27.69 4.55 7.27
N LEU A 63 -28.02 5.82 7.02
CA LEU A 63 -27.22 6.97 7.39
C LEU A 63 -27.99 7.81 8.43
N VAL A 64 -27.43 7.94 9.63
CA VAL A 64 -27.99 8.77 10.69
C VAL A 64 -27.33 10.16 10.66
N ALA A 65 -28.15 11.21 10.54
CA ALA A 65 -27.69 12.59 10.55
C ALA A 65 -27.45 13.11 11.97
N CYS A 66 -26.63 12.38 12.74
CA CYS A 66 -26.19 12.71 14.08
C CYS A 66 -24.90 11.94 14.38
N THR A 67 -23.91 12.61 15.01
CA THR A 67 -22.69 11.96 15.51
C THR A 67 -22.58 11.97 17.04
N GLN A 68 -23.41 12.76 17.74
CA GLN A 68 -23.33 12.91 19.20
C GLN A 68 -23.58 11.60 19.95
N GLU A 69 -24.55 10.83 19.49
CA GLU A 69 -24.99 9.58 20.12
C GLU A 69 -24.65 8.39 19.21
N ALA A 70 -23.59 8.50 18.39
CA ALA A 70 -23.13 7.40 17.54
C ALA A 70 -22.89 6.10 18.33
N PRO A 71 -22.24 6.12 19.52
CA PRO A 71 -22.05 4.89 20.31
C PRO A 71 -23.36 4.19 20.69
N LEU A 72 -24.43 4.95 20.96
CA LEU A 72 -25.74 4.37 21.28
C LEU A 72 -26.40 3.74 20.05
N PHE A 73 -26.26 4.38 18.89
CA PHE A 73 -26.77 3.80 17.63
C PHE A 73 -26.00 2.54 17.24
N ASP A 74 -24.68 2.52 17.44
CA ASP A 74 -23.84 1.33 17.24
C ASP A 74 -24.25 0.19 18.18
N GLU A 75 -24.50 0.49 19.46
CA GLU A 75 -24.98 -0.48 20.44
C GLU A 75 -26.32 -1.10 20.02
N VAL A 76 -27.32 -0.25 19.69
CA VAL A 76 -28.65 -0.72 19.26
C VAL A 76 -28.58 -1.47 17.93
N ALA A 77 -27.69 -1.10 17.02
CA ALA A 77 -27.45 -1.88 15.80
C ALA A 77 -26.82 -3.25 16.10
N GLY A 78 -25.91 -3.31 17.07
CA GLY A 78 -25.33 -4.55 17.59
C GLY A 78 -26.36 -5.49 18.23
N GLU A 79 -27.37 -4.95 18.92
CA GLU A 79 -28.49 -5.73 19.50
C GLU A 79 -29.32 -6.46 18.43
N VAL A 80 -29.43 -5.89 17.23
CA VAL A 80 -30.18 -6.50 16.10
C VAL A 80 -29.42 -7.70 15.54
N GLY A 81 -28.09 -7.70 15.58
CA GLY A 81 -27.24 -8.81 15.15
C GLY A 81 -27.20 -9.02 13.63
N GLU A 82 -27.09 -10.28 13.20
CA GLU A 82 -27.01 -10.65 11.78
C GLU A 82 -28.27 -10.22 11.02
N GLY A 83 -28.11 -9.30 10.05
CA GLY A 83 -29.21 -8.71 9.28
C GLY A 83 -29.44 -7.22 9.57
N ALA A 84 -28.75 -6.64 10.56
CA ALA A 84 -28.69 -5.20 10.76
C ALA A 84 -28.18 -4.48 9.50
N ALA A 85 -28.78 -3.33 9.20
CA ALA A 85 -28.27 -2.46 8.15
C ALA A 85 -26.86 -1.93 8.49
N ALA A 86 -26.00 -1.78 7.48
CA ALA A 86 -24.74 -1.09 7.61
C ALA A 86 -24.99 0.38 7.99
N LEU A 87 -24.50 0.76 9.17
CA LEU A 87 -24.73 2.07 9.77
C LEU A 87 -23.61 3.05 9.40
N GLY A 88 -24.01 4.24 8.96
CA GLY A 88 -23.14 5.39 8.82
C GLY A 88 -23.66 6.59 9.60
N HIS A 89 -22.76 7.53 9.89
CA HIS A 89 -23.10 8.76 10.60
C HIS A 89 -22.61 9.98 9.84
N VAL A 90 -23.37 11.07 9.95
CA VAL A 90 -22.98 12.37 9.43
C VAL A 90 -23.34 13.47 10.40
N ASN A 91 -22.35 14.32 10.67
CA ASN A 91 -22.54 15.48 11.54
C ASN A 91 -23.17 16.61 10.74
N ILE A 92 -24.48 16.81 10.91
CA ILE A 92 -25.20 17.97 10.39
C ILE A 92 -25.43 19.04 11.47
N ARG A 93 -25.14 18.74 12.74
CA ARG A 93 -25.42 19.62 13.89
C ARG A 93 -24.32 20.65 14.07
N GLU A 94 -23.16 20.25 14.56
CA GLU A 94 -22.02 21.15 14.77
C GLU A 94 -21.45 21.68 13.44
N ARG A 95 -21.47 20.86 12.38
CA ARG A 95 -20.94 21.29 11.08
C ARG A 95 -21.88 22.21 10.31
N ALA A 96 -23.17 22.27 10.65
CA ALA A 96 -24.14 23.06 9.89
C ALA A 96 -25.24 23.71 10.75
N GLY A 97 -26.13 22.94 11.36
CA GLY A 97 -27.33 23.46 12.04
C GLY A 97 -27.06 24.42 13.21
N TRP A 98 -25.96 24.23 13.94
CA TRP A 98 -25.50 25.11 15.03
C TRP A 98 -24.43 26.12 14.59
N ALA A 99 -24.08 26.18 13.31
CA ALA A 99 -23.19 27.21 12.81
C ALA A 99 -23.86 28.58 12.88
N GLN A 100 -23.06 29.66 12.80
CA GLN A 100 -23.55 31.04 12.81
C GLN A 100 -24.65 31.30 11.78
N ASP A 101 -24.55 30.70 10.59
CA ASP A 101 -25.56 30.78 9.52
C ASP A 101 -26.49 29.54 9.48
N GLY A 102 -26.71 28.87 10.61
CA GLY A 102 -27.46 27.61 10.72
C GLY A 102 -28.86 27.66 10.09
N ALA A 103 -29.57 28.79 10.24
CA ALA A 103 -30.88 29.02 9.61
C ALA A 103 -30.87 28.98 8.06
N LYS A 104 -29.69 29.13 7.44
CA LYS A 104 -29.48 29.06 5.98
C LYS A 104 -28.65 27.84 5.58
N ALA A 105 -28.35 26.93 6.49
CA ALA A 105 -27.40 25.85 6.28
C ALA A 105 -27.96 24.65 5.49
N MET A 106 -29.23 24.70 5.05
CA MET A 106 -29.89 23.64 4.29
C MET A 106 -29.09 23.12 3.08
N PRO A 107 -28.50 23.96 2.19
CA PRO A 107 -27.65 23.47 1.11
C PRO A 107 -26.40 22.74 1.62
N LYS A 108 -25.81 23.19 2.73
CA LYS A 108 -24.65 22.54 3.36
C LYS A 108 -25.03 21.20 3.97
N ILE A 109 -26.18 21.11 4.63
CA ILE A 109 -26.71 19.84 5.18
C ILE A 109 -26.94 18.85 4.06
N ALA A 110 -27.59 19.26 2.95
CA ALA A 110 -27.77 18.41 1.78
C ALA A 110 -26.43 17.91 1.20
N ALA A 111 -25.44 18.80 1.09
CA ALA A 111 -24.10 18.42 0.63
C ALA A 111 -23.40 17.42 1.57
N LEU A 112 -23.51 17.60 2.89
CA LEU A 112 -22.96 16.67 3.88
C LEU A 112 -23.64 15.29 3.81
N LEU A 113 -24.96 15.26 3.65
CA LEU A 113 -25.71 14.01 3.48
C LEU A 113 -25.28 13.29 2.19
N ALA A 114 -25.15 14.02 1.08
CA ALA A 114 -24.71 13.46 -0.19
C ALA A 114 -23.25 12.95 -0.13
N GLU A 115 -22.36 13.70 0.51
CA GLU A 115 -20.96 13.32 0.75
C GLU A 115 -20.88 12.02 1.54
N ALA A 116 -21.59 11.94 2.67
CA ALA A 116 -21.61 10.76 3.53
C ALA A 116 -22.34 9.57 2.89
N ALA A 117 -23.14 9.81 1.87
CA ALA A 117 -23.81 8.77 1.09
C ALA A 117 -22.99 8.31 -0.13
N MET A 118 -21.77 8.80 -0.35
CA MET A 118 -20.94 8.31 -1.44
C MET A 118 -20.42 6.89 -1.15
N ASP A 119 -20.53 6.00 -2.13
CA ASP A 119 -19.81 4.73 -2.12
C ASP A 119 -18.34 4.97 -2.46
N ILE A 120 -17.46 4.79 -1.48
CA ILE A 120 -16.01 4.79 -1.69
C ILE A 120 -15.61 3.33 -1.97
N PRO A 121 -15.24 2.96 -3.21
CA PRO A 121 -14.79 1.61 -3.48
C PRO A 121 -13.53 1.30 -2.66
N PRO A 122 -13.36 0.06 -2.18
CA PRO A 122 -12.16 -0.32 -1.47
C PRO A 122 -10.94 -0.12 -2.36
N THR A 123 -9.85 0.36 -1.78
CA THR A 123 -8.60 0.52 -2.52
C THR A 123 -8.11 -0.86 -2.95
N PRO A 124 -7.94 -1.13 -4.25
CA PRO A 124 -7.40 -2.41 -4.69
C PRO A 124 -6.00 -2.61 -4.13
N THR A 125 -5.63 -3.84 -3.79
CA THR A 125 -4.30 -4.19 -3.26
C THR A 125 -3.49 -4.99 -4.26
N VAL A 126 -2.17 -4.97 -4.08
CA VAL A 126 -1.19 -5.89 -4.70
C VAL A 126 -0.55 -6.68 -3.57
N THR A 127 -0.48 -8.00 -3.74
CA THR A 127 0.17 -8.90 -2.80
C THR A 127 1.59 -9.18 -3.29
N MET A 128 2.55 -9.06 -2.40
CA MET A 128 3.95 -9.43 -2.60
C MET A 128 4.29 -10.55 -1.63
N ALA A 129 5.07 -11.55 -2.05
CA ALA A 129 5.46 -12.67 -1.21
C ALA A 129 6.98 -12.81 -1.18
N SER A 130 7.53 -13.15 -0.01
CA SER A 130 8.95 -13.40 0.18
C SER A 130 9.16 -14.65 1.03
N ASP A 131 9.77 -15.67 0.44
CA ASP A 131 10.27 -16.86 1.15
C ASP A 131 11.64 -16.63 1.82
N GLY A 132 12.14 -15.40 1.87
CA GLY A 132 13.41 -15.07 2.53
C GLY A 132 14.67 -15.43 1.73
N VAL A 133 14.59 -15.56 0.40
CA VAL A 133 15.77 -15.70 -0.47
C VAL A 133 16.46 -14.34 -0.60
N CYS A 134 17.66 -14.20 -0.04
CA CYS A 134 18.35 -12.92 0.11
C CYS A 134 19.71 -12.91 -0.59
N LEU A 135 19.93 -11.91 -1.44
CA LEU A 135 21.24 -11.60 -2.01
C LEU A 135 21.94 -10.53 -1.17
N VAL A 136 23.07 -10.87 -0.57
CA VAL A 136 23.97 -9.87 0.03
C VAL A 136 25.03 -9.50 -1.00
N TYR A 137 25.10 -8.23 -1.36
CA TYR A 137 26.05 -7.70 -2.33
C TYR A 137 26.99 -6.70 -1.66
N GLY A 138 28.30 -6.95 -1.72
CA GLY A 138 29.28 -6.07 -1.05
C GLY A 138 30.69 -6.28 -1.58
N ARG A 139 31.71 -5.77 -0.88
CA ARG A 139 33.10 -5.76 -1.39
C ARG A 139 34.15 -6.26 -0.41
N ASP A 140 33.79 -6.44 0.86
CA ASP A 140 34.73 -6.65 1.96
C ASP A 140 34.15 -7.57 3.06
N GLU A 141 34.87 -7.66 4.18
CA GLU A 141 34.52 -8.49 5.34
C GLU A 141 33.18 -8.10 5.96
N VAL A 142 32.75 -6.83 5.88
CA VAL A 142 31.46 -6.39 6.43
C VAL A 142 30.31 -7.12 5.73
N ALA A 143 30.42 -7.31 4.41
CA ALA A 143 29.42 -8.04 3.64
C ALA A 143 29.38 -9.54 3.98
N LEU A 144 30.55 -10.14 4.23
CA LEU A 144 30.65 -11.53 4.68
C LEU A 144 30.01 -11.73 6.05
N GLU A 145 30.34 -10.87 7.02
CA GLU A 145 29.76 -10.92 8.36
C GLU A 145 28.24 -10.68 8.35
N ALA A 146 27.75 -9.75 7.52
CA ALA A 146 26.33 -9.49 7.34
C ALA A 146 25.59 -10.71 6.77
N ALA A 147 26.18 -11.37 5.76
CA ALA A 147 25.61 -12.57 5.16
C ALA A 147 25.50 -13.72 6.15
N GLN A 148 26.54 -13.93 6.98
CA GLN A 148 26.53 -14.95 8.03
C GLN A 148 25.49 -14.70 9.11
N GLN A 149 25.28 -13.43 9.50
CA GLN A 149 24.24 -13.06 10.46
C GLN A 149 22.83 -13.33 9.92
N LEU A 150 22.59 -13.08 8.63
CA LEU A 150 21.29 -13.33 8.00
C LEU A 150 21.03 -14.81 7.72
N ALA A 151 22.07 -15.62 7.50
CA ALA A 151 21.94 -17.03 7.14
C ALA A 151 21.23 -17.89 8.21
N GLY A 152 21.14 -17.40 9.46
CA GLY A 152 20.36 -18.06 10.50
C GLY A 152 18.83 -17.92 10.34
N ARG A 153 18.34 -17.04 9.46
CA ARG A 153 16.92 -16.72 9.26
C ARG A 153 16.48 -16.70 7.80
N LEU A 154 17.40 -16.41 6.88
CA LEU A 154 17.14 -16.25 5.45
C LEU A 154 17.99 -17.24 4.64
N ASP A 155 17.57 -17.55 3.42
CA ASP A 155 18.39 -18.29 2.46
C ASP A 155 19.31 -17.29 1.74
N VAL A 156 20.56 -17.21 2.19
CA VAL A 156 21.49 -16.14 1.82
C VAL A 156 22.48 -16.59 0.76
N THR A 157 22.67 -15.77 -0.26
CA THR A 157 23.81 -15.82 -1.18
C THR A 157 24.66 -14.56 -1.04
N LEU A 158 25.97 -14.71 -0.85
CA LEU A 158 26.91 -13.59 -0.84
C LEU A 158 27.56 -13.41 -2.21
N LEU A 159 27.44 -12.22 -2.79
CA LEU A 159 28.11 -11.81 -4.01
C LEU A 159 29.08 -10.65 -3.70
N LEU A 160 30.35 -10.85 -4.02
CA LEU A 160 31.42 -9.88 -3.78
C LEU A 160 31.82 -9.16 -5.08
N ASP A 161 31.63 -7.85 -5.12
CA ASP A 161 32.09 -6.97 -6.20
C ASP A 161 33.56 -6.63 -6.02
N ARG A 162 34.39 -7.08 -6.96
CA ARG A 162 35.84 -6.82 -7.01
C ARG A 162 36.49 -6.92 -5.60
N PRO A 163 36.38 -8.08 -4.94
CA PRO A 163 36.83 -8.22 -3.55
C PRO A 163 38.31 -7.91 -3.41
N GLY A 164 38.66 -7.25 -2.31
CA GLY A 164 40.04 -7.12 -1.87
C GLY A 164 40.55 -8.40 -1.20
N ASP A 165 41.56 -8.26 -0.36
CA ASP A 165 42.09 -9.36 0.46
C ASP A 165 41.14 -9.66 1.62
N ILE A 166 40.16 -10.53 1.38
CA ILE A 166 39.20 -11.00 2.38
C ILE A 166 39.66 -12.36 2.90
N MET A 167 39.75 -12.50 4.22
CA MET A 167 40.09 -13.78 4.83
C MET A 167 38.96 -14.81 4.58
N PRO A 168 39.26 -16.02 4.06
CA PRO A 168 38.24 -17.06 3.94
C PRO A 168 37.68 -17.43 5.33
N PRO A 169 36.35 -17.61 5.47
CA PRO A 169 35.76 -17.99 6.75
C PRO A 169 36.21 -19.40 7.13
N ARG A 170 36.21 -19.69 8.43
CA ARG A 170 36.61 -21.02 8.93
C ARG A 170 35.65 -22.13 8.46
N ILE A 171 34.40 -21.77 8.27
CA ILE A 171 33.32 -22.63 7.78
C ILE A 171 32.63 -21.85 6.65
N MET A 172 32.44 -22.49 5.50
CA MET A 172 31.68 -21.94 4.38
C MET A 172 30.20 -22.28 4.58
N ASP A 173 29.55 -21.57 5.51
CA ASP A 173 28.13 -21.72 5.85
C ASP A 173 27.19 -20.90 4.95
N VAL A 174 27.75 -19.97 4.17
CA VAL A 174 27.06 -19.19 3.15
C VAL A 174 27.73 -19.43 1.78
N PRO A 175 26.97 -19.65 0.70
CA PRO A 175 27.49 -19.61 -0.66
C PRO A 175 28.13 -18.25 -0.98
N VAL A 176 29.44 -18.23 -1.24
CA VAL A 176 30.20 -17.03 -1.59
C VAL A 176 30.59 -17.06 -3.06
N PHE A 177 30.26 -15.99 -3.76
CA PHE A 177 30.60 -15.77 -5.15
C PHE A 177 31.28 -14.42 -5.32
N ARG A 178 32.12 -14.32 -6.35
CA ARG A 178 32.54 -13.05 -6.93
C ARG A 178 31.62 -12.72 -8.10
N GLY A 179 31.40 -11.43 -8.34
CA GLY A 179 30.81 -10.94 -9.57
C GLY A 179 30.39 -9.48 -9.45
N THR A 180 30.23 -8.82 -10.58
CA THR A 180 29.76 -7.44 -10.68
C THR A 180 28.34 -7.44 -11.24
N VAL A 181 27.42 -6.82 -10.51
CA VAL A 181 26.03 -6.64 -10.97
C VAL A 181 25.99 -5.58 -12.07
N GLY A 182 25.53 -5.97 -13.26
CA GLY A 182 25.36 -5.06 -14.40
C GLY A 182 23.93 -4.57 -14.60
N ILE A 183 22.94 -5.42 -14.30
CA ILE A 183 21.51 -5.13 -14.46
C ILE A 183 20.76 -5.65 -13.24
N ALA A 184 19.85 -4.84 -12.70
CA ALA A 184 18.90 -5.26 -11.68
C ALA A 184 17.50 -4.78 -12.08
N LYS A 185 16.51 -5.67 -11.95
CA LYS A 185 15.09 -5.38 -12.19
C LYS A 185 14.23 -6.25 -11.26
N GLY A 186 12.95 -5.95 -11.17
CA GLY A 186 12.03 -6.67 -10.30
C GLY A 186 11.60 -5.83 -9.10
N HIS A 187 10.87 -6.51 -8.22
CA HIS A 187 10.35 -6.01 -6.96
C HIS A 187 10.59 -7.06 -5.85
N MET A 188 10.26 -6.73 -4.60
CA MET A 188 10.36 -7.67 -3.48
C MET A 188 9.65 -8.98 -3.78
N GLY A 189 10.36 -10.11 -3.71
CA GLY A 189 9.83 -11.43 -4.08
C GLY A 189 10.16 -11.88 -5.50
N ALA A 190 10.60 -10.99 -6.39
CA ALA A 190 10.82 -11.29 -7.80
C ALA A 190 12.00 -10.50 -8.42
N PHE A 191 13.07 -10.26 -7.66
CA PHE A 191 14.26 -9.62 -8.21
C PHE A 191 15.00 -10.55 -9.18
N GLU A 192 15.45 -9.99 -10.30
CA GLU A 192 16.32 -10.64 -11.26
C GLU A 192 17.58 -9.80 -11.47
N ILE A 193 18.74 -10.38 -11.17
CA ILE A 193 20.04 -9.72 -11.14
C ILE A 193 20.95 -10.36 -12.19
N GLY A 194 21.41 -9.55 -13.14
CA GLY A 194 22.43 -9.93 -14.13
C GLY A 194 23.83 -9.67 -13.59
N VAL A 195 24.66 -10.71 -13.58
CA VAL A 195 25.99 -10.73 -12.96
C VAL A 195 27.05 -11.11 -13.98
N ASP A 196 28.06 -10.26 -14.13
CA ASP A 196 29.29 -10.52 -14.87
C ASP A 196 30.44 -10.88 -13.93
N ASP A 197 31.53 -11.42 -14.47
CA ASP A 197 32.69 -11.89 -13.68
C ASP A 197 32.29 -12.88 -12.57
N TYR A 198 31.23 -13.67 -12.83
CA TYR A 198 30.64 -14.59 -11.86
C TYR A 198 31.54 -15.80 -11.65
N ALA A 199 32.01 -16.00 -10.42
CA ALA A 199 32.85 -17.13 -10.03
C ALA A 199 32.57 -17.59 -8.58
N PRO A 200 32.42 -18.89 -8.31
CA PRO A 200 32.34 -19.39 -6.94
C PRO A 200 33.68 -19.24 -6.20
N ALA A 201 33.61 -19.03 -4.89
CA ALA A 201 34.79 -19.09 -4.04
C ALA A 201 35.37 -20.51 -4.01
N SER A 202 36.69 -20.60 -4.13
CA SER A 202 37.42 -21.87 -4.09
C SER A 202 37.50 -22.39 -2.66
N VAL A 203 37.13 -23.66 -2.45
CA VAL A 203 37.21 -24.34 -1.15
C VAL A 203 38.64 -24.49 -0.62
N SER A 204 39.65 -24.40 -1.51
CA SER A 204 41.06 -24.46 -1.14
C SER A 204 41.67 -23.09 -0.80
N SER A 205 40.85 -22.04 -0.73
CA SER A 205 41.30 -20.69 -0.35
C SER A 205 42.01 -20.69 1.00
N ARG A 206 43.21 -20.08 1.06
CA ARG A 206 44.01 -19.97 2.28
C ARG A 206 44.65 -18.59 2.37
N GLY A 207 44.41 -17.88 3.46
CA GLY A 207 44.92 -16.53 3.69
C GLY A 207 44.08 -15.44 3.01
N THR A 208 43.69 -15.62 1.75
CA THR A 208 42.76 -14.74 1.02
C THR A 208 41.77 -15.58 0.23
N LEU A 209 40.54 -15.09 0.03
CA LEU A 209 39.54 -15.73 -0.81
C LEU A 209 40.02 -15.75 -2.26
N SER A 210 40.09 -16.96 -2.81
CA SER A 210 40.34 -17.19 -4.22
C SER A 210 39.06 -17.66 -4.89
N PHE A 211 38.91 -17.37 -6.18
CA PHE A 211 37.71 -17.68 -6.95
C PHE A 211 38.09 -18.50 -8.18
N ASP A 212 37.16 -19.34 -8.61
CA ASP A 212 37.32 -20.13 -9.83
C ASP A 212 37.28 -19.24 -11.09
N ASN A 213 37.32 -19.87 -12.28
CA ASN A 213 37.27 -19.14 -13.54
C ASN A 213 35.93 -18.40 -13.70
N PRO A 214 35.95 -17.10 -14.00
CA PRO A 214 34.74 -16.30 -14.12
C PRO A 214 34.00 -16.55 -15.43
N ARG A 215 32.69 -16.31 -15.39
CA ARG A 215 31.81 -16.26 -16.56
C ARG A 215 30.90 -15.03 -16.53
N ASN A 216 30.51 -14.56 -17.70
CA ASN A 216 29.64 -13.40 -17.85
C ASN A 216 28.19 -13.82 -18.12
N GLY A 217 27.25 -12.91 -17.83
CA GLY A 217 25.82 -13.10 -18.08
C GLY A 217 25.15 -14.14 -17.17
N ALA A 218 25.65 -14.36 -15.95
CA ALA A 218 24.94 -15.15 -14.96
C ALA A 218 23.67 -14.40 -14.50
N VAL A 219 22.62 -15.15 -14.16
CA VAL A 219 21.37 -14.58 -13.64
C VAL A 219 21.13 -15.14 -12.25
N SER A 220 20.90 -14.26 -11.28
CA SER A 220 20.51 -14.59 -9.92
C SER A 220 19.09 -14.09 -9.66
N LYS A 221 18.28 -14.90 -8.97
CA LYS A 221 16.94 -14.53 -8.53
C LYS A 221 16.89 -14.51 -7.02
N CYS A 222 16.25 -13.50 -6.46
CA CYS A 222 16.11 -13.33 -5.03
C CYS A 222 14.83 -12.56 -4.69
N HIS A 223 14.42 -12.64 -3.43
CA HIS A 223 13.27 -11.91 -2.92
C HIS A 223 13.70 -10.61 -2.25
N LEU A 224 14.89 -10.62 -1.66
CA LEU A 224 15.48 -9.54 -0.89
C LEU A 224 16.92 -9.29 -1.32
N ILE A 225 17.39 -8.05 -1.19
CA ILE A 225 18.74 -7.62 -1.52
C ILE A 225 19.26 -6.72 -0.40
N LEU A 226 20.43 -7.05 0.12
CA LEU A 226 21.23 -6.17 0.96
C LEU A 226 22.44 -5.67 0.17
N ASP A 227 22.45 -4.39 -0.17
CA ASP A 227 23.57 -3.76 -0.89
C ASP A 227 24.49 -3.00 0.08
N LEU A 228 25.63 -3.60 0.35
CA LEU A 228 26.73 -3.09 1.16
C LEU A 228 27.91 -2.63 0.31
N THR A 229 27.72 -2.44 -1.00
CA THR A 229 28.83 -1.99 -1.84
C THR A 229 29.26 -0.58 -1.50
N GLY A 230 28.37 0.31 -1.06
CA GLY A 230 28.67 1.74 -0.94
C GLY A 230 28.97 2.45 -2.28
N GLY A 231 28.81 1.75 -3.41
CA GLY A 231 29.06 2.24 -4.78
C GLY A 231 27.82 2.83 -5.44
N THR A 232 27.73 2.80 -6.77
CA THR A 232 26.48 3.17 -7.46
C THR A 232 25.36 2.18 -7.06
N PRO A 233 24.18 2.65 -6.64
CA PRO A 233 23.08 1.75 -6.28
C PRO A 233 22.60 0.97 -7.51
N MET A 234 22.11 -0.25 -7.28
CA MET A 234 21.51 -1.09 -8.33
C MET A 234 20.27 -0.44 -8.95
N PHE A 235 19.56 0.37 -8.16
CA PHE A 235 18.35 1.07 -8.54
C PHE A 235 18.49 2.58 -8.28
N PRO A 236 18.14 3.46 -9.24
CA PRO A 236 18.34 4.91 -9.09
C PRO A 236 17.63 5.54 -7.87
N ALA A 237 16.44 5.06 -7.52
CA ALA A 237 15.71 5.42 -6.30
C ALA A 237 15.44 4.19 -5.42
N GLY A 238 16.51 3.45 -5.13
CA GLY A 238 16.43 2.20 -4.38
C GLY A 238 15.78 2.31 -3.00
N GLU A 239 15.79 3.50 -2.37
CA GLU A 239 15.12 3.72 -1.08
C GLU A 239 13.59 3.54 -1.13
N ARG A 240 13.01 3.46 -2.34
CA ARG A 240 11.58 3.25 -2.57
C ARG A 240 11.25 1.82 -2.99
N ILE A 241 12.26 0.96 -3.14
CA ILE A 241 12.08 -0.42 -3.56
C ILE A 241 12.07 -1.29 -2.31
N ASP A 242 10.92 -1.88 -2.04
CA ASP A 242 10.78 -2.83 -0.94
C ASP A 242 11.73 -4.01 -1.13
N GLY A 243 12.29 -4.51 -0.03
CA GLY A 243 13.24 -5.62 -0.06
C GLY A 243 14.63 -5.28 -0.61
N TYR A 244 14.89 -4.05 -1.10
CA TYR A 244 16.23 -3.57 -1.45
C TYR A 244 16.73 -2.59 -0.37
N LEU A 245 17.57 -3.08 0.55
CA LEU A 245 18.17 -2.24 1.58
C LEU A 245 19.62 -1.93 1.26
N ARG A 246 19.98 -0.64 1.27
CA ARG A 246 21.33 -0.15 0.99
C ARG A 246 21.84 0.78 2.11
N PRO A 247 22.15 0.26 3.30
CA PRO A 247 22.76 1.06 4.36
C PRO A 247 24.19 1.48 3.96
N ASP A 248 24.72 2.52 4.61
CA ASP A 248 26.14 2.85 4.50
C ASP A 248 26.97 1.74 5.18
N PRO A 249 27.84 0.99 4.46
CA PRO A 249 28.66 -0.05 5.05
C PRO A 249 29.64 0.49 6.11
N GLY A 250 29.99 1.77 6.06
CA GLY A 250 30.80 2.44 7.09
C GLY A 250 30.05 2.77 8.38
N ASN A 251 28.74 2.52 8.44
CA ASN A 251 27.90 2.77 9.61
C ASN A 251 27.34 1.45 10.17
N PRO A 252 28.02 0.83 11.17
CA PRO A 252 27.60 -0.44 11.73
C PRO A 252 26.17 -0.46 12.27
N ALA A 253 25.70 0.66 12.85
CA ALA A 253 24.33 0.74 13.36
C ALA A 253 23.29 0.72 12.24
N ALA A 254 23.57 1.37 11.10
CA ALA A 254 22.71 1.33 9.93
C ALA A 254 22.68 -0.07 9.30
N VAL A 255 23.84 -0.73 9.20
CA VAL A 255 23.93 -2.13 8.73
C VAL A 255 23.09 -3.03 9.63
N GLN A 256 23.29 -2.99 10.94
CA GLN A 256 22.54 -3.82 11.89
C GLN A 256 21.03 -3.59 11.83
N LYS A 257 20.59 -2.34 11.68
CA LYS A 257 19.17 -2.02 11.47
C LYS A 257 18.63 -2.68 10.19
N ALA A 258 19.38 -2.62 9.09
CA ALA A 258 18.98 -3.24 7.83
C ALA A 258 18.91 -4.77 7.93
N LEU A 259 19.83 -5.42 8.66
CA LEU A 259 19.77 -6.87 8.88
C LEU A 259 18.50 -7.27 9.64
N PHE A 260 18.11 -6.51 10.66
CA PHE A 260 16.88 -6.75 11.42
C PHE A 260 15.64 -6.58 10.53
N GLU A 261 15.60 -5.50 9.75
CA GLU A 261 14.50 -5.22 8.84
C GLU A 261 14.32 -6.31 7.77
N LEU A 262 15.41 -6.78 7.15
CA LEU A 262 15.35 -7.88 6.18
C LEU A 262 14.88 -9.19 6.79
N ALA A 263 15.26 -9.49 8.03
CA ALA A 263 14.83 -10.71 8.70
C ALA A 263 13.31 -10.75 8.96
N ASP A 264 12.67 -9.58 9.06
CA ASP A 264 11.21 -9.44 9.23
C ASP A 264 10.44 -9.38 7.89
N MET A 265 11.15 -9.39 6.75
CA MET A 265 10.57 -9.34 5.39
C MET A 265 10.30 -10.74 4.81
N VAL A 266 9.80 -11.66 5.63
CA VAL A 266 9.40 -13.02 5.22
C VAL A 266 7.90 -13.20 5.41
N GLY A 267 7.20 -13.62 4.36
CA GLY A 267 5.75 -13.80 4.35
C GLY A 267 5.05 -13.04 3.22
N GLU A 268 3.76 -12.79 3.42
CA GLU A 268 2.90 -12.08 2.48
C GLU A 268 2.66 -10.64 2.94
N PHE A 269 2.75 -9.71 2.00
CA PHE A 269 2.62 -8.28 2.20
C PHE A 269 1.57 -7.72 1.25
N GLU A 270 0.67 -6.89 1.74
CA GLU A 270 -0.31 -6.20 0.91
C GLU A 270 -0.02 -4.70 0.83
N LYS A 271 -0.09 -4.16 -0.38
CA LYS A 271 0.04 -2.73 -0.62
C LYS A 271 -1.08 -2.19 -1.48
N PRO A 272 -1.52 -0.95 -1.28
CA PRO A 272 -2.49 -0.32 -2.18
C PRO A 272 -1.95 -0.23 -3.61
N ARG A 273 -2.79 -0.57 -4.58
CA ARG A 273 -2.54 -0.33 -6.01
C ARG A 273 -2.90 1.11 -6.34
N TYR A 274 -1.89 1.92 -6.62
CA TYR A 274 -2.08 3.34 -6.95
C TYR A 274 -2.30 3.61 -8.45
N VAL A 275 -1.97 2.67 -9.32
CA VAL A 275 -2.06 2.83 -10.77
C VAL A 275 -2.87 1.69 -11.37
N ASN A 276 -3.91 2.04 -12.14
CA ASN A 276 -4.62 1.10 -12.99
C ASN A 276 -4.18 1.33 -14.44
N PHE A 277 -3.47 0.37 -15.02
CA PHE A 277 -2.95 0.47 -16.38
C PHE A 277 -3.82 -0.32 -17.36
N THR A 278 -4.19 0.32 -18.47
CA THR A 278 -4.96 -0.29 -19.56
C THR A 278 -4.13 -0.26 -20.85
N PRO A 279 -3.60 -1.40 -21.33
CA PRO A 279 -2.71 -1.44 -22.48
C PRO A 279 -3.29 -0.80 -23.75
N ASP A 280 -4.58 -0.92 -23.99
CA ASP A 280 -5.26 -0.35 -25.16
C ASP A 280 -5.24 1.19 -25.22
N LEU A 281 -5.06 1.83 -24.06
CA LEU A 281 -4.92 3.29 -23.94
C LEU A 281 -3.46 3.75 -24.04
N CYS A 282 -2.50 2.82 -24.07
CA CYS A 282 -1.10 3.14 -24.17
C CYS A 282 -0.75 3.61 -25.59
N ALA A 283 -0.03 4.74 -25.68
CA ALA A 283 0.44 5.30 -26.95
C ALA A 283 1.92 5.00 -27.23
N HIS A 284 2.59 4.24 -26.35
CA HIS A 284 3.99 3.86 -26.48
C HIS A 284 4.23 3.13 -27.81
N SER A 285 5.27 3.52 -28.54
CA SER A 285 5.63 3.02 -29.89
C SER A 285 4.57 3.28 -30.98
N ARG A 286 3.29 2.98 -30.75
CA ARG A 286 2.19 3.03 -31.71
C ARG A 286 1.89 4.41 -32.28
N SER A 287 1.98 5.47 -31.47
CA SER A 287 1.64 6.82 -31.93
C SER A 287 2.83 7.61 -32.49
N MET A 288 4.07 7.14 -32.29
CA MET A 288 5.32 7.85 -32.62
C MET A 288 5.38 9.32 -32.14
N LYS A 289 4.57 9.70 -31.15
CA LYS A 289 4.52 11.06 -30.61
C LYS A 289 5.61 11.26 -29.57
N THR A 290 6.30 12.40 -29.65
CA THR A 290 7.23 12.86 -28.62
C THR A 290 6.51 12.93 -27.27
N GLY A 291 6.91 12.09 -26.33
CA GLY A 291 6.31 12.02 -25.00
C GLY A 291 5.72 10.66 -24.62
N CYS A 292 5.55 9.74 -25.57
CA CYS A 292 5.05 8.37 -25.33
C CYS A 292 6.07 7.43 -24.64
N THR A 293 7.21 7.96 -24.21
CA THR A 293 8.21 7.30 -23.36
C THR A 293 8.32 7.97 -21.99
N ARG A 294 7.60 9.09 -21.73
CA ARG A 294 7.80 9.88 -20.51
C ARG A 294 7.63 9.09 -19.23
N CYS A 295 6.68 8.16 -19.17
CA CYS A 295 6.50 7.32 -17.99
C CYS A 295 7.71 6.43 -17.73
N ILE A 296 8.36 5.90 -18.78
CA ILE A 296 9.62 5.14 -18.68
C ILE A 296 10.74 6.09 -18.24
N ASP A 297 10.89 7.21 -18.93
CA ASP A 297 12.00 8.15 -18.73
C ASP A 297 12.00 8.77 -17.32
N VAL A 298 10.82 8.96 -16.71
CA VAL A 298 10.69 9.54 -15.36
C VAL A 298 10.58 8.48 -14.26
N CYS A 299 10.49 7.18 -14.60
CA CYS A 299 10.29 6.14 -13.60
C CYS A 299 11.53 6.03 -12.70
N PRO A 300 11.46 6.41 -11.41
CA PRO A 300 12.65 6.50 -10.56
C PRO A 300 13.17 5.11 -10.14
N VAL A 301 12.30 4.09 -10.18
CA VAL A 301 12.60 2.71 -9.77
C VAL A 301 12.73 1.76 -10.96
N SER A 302 12.68 2.28 -12.20
CA SER A 302 12.75 1.48 -13.45
C SER A 302 11.69 0.36 -13.56
N ALA A 303 10.55 0.50 -12.89
CA ALA A 303 9.45 -0.46 -12.92
C ALA A 303 8.68 -0.48 -14.26
N ILE A 304 8.83 0.56 -15.10
CA ILE A 304 8.12 0.66 -16.39
C ILE A 304 9.09 0.38 -17.52
N THR A 305 8.79 -0.63 -18.34
CA THR A 305 9.66 -1.05 -19.45
C THR A 305 8.88 -1.13 -20.78
N PRO A 306 9.55 -0.95 -21.93
CA PRO A 306 8.93 -1.15 -23.24
C PRO A 306 8.42 -2.59 -23.44
N ALA A 307 7.21 -2.74 -24.00
CA ALA A 307 6.59 -4.03 -24.30
C ALA A 307 5.86 -3.99 -25.67
N GLY A 308 6.61 -3.71 -26.74
CA GLY A 308 6.05 -3.55 -28.08
C GLY A 308 5.24 -2.26 -28.21
N ASP A 309 3.93 -2.37 -28.50
CA ASP A 309 3.02 -1.24 -28.69
C ASP A 309 2.43 -0.68 -27.36
N HIS A 310 2.91 -1.18 -26.23
CA HIS A 310 2.56 -0.70 -24.89
C HIS A 310 3.79 -0.78 -23.96
N VAL A 311 3.60 -0.42 -22.70
CA VAL A 311 4.61 -0.61 -21.65
C VAL A 311 4.19 -1.75 -20.72
N ALA A 312 5.16 -2.47 -20.17
CA ALA A 312 4.97 -3.35 -19.04
C ALA A 312 5.24 -2.56 -17.75
N ILE A 313 4.41 -2.78 -16.73
CA ILE A 313 4.61 -2.24 -15.39
C ILE A 313 4.84 -3.42 -14.46
N ASP A 314 6.02 -3.41 -13.86
CA ASP A 314 6.40 -4.31 -12.78
C ASP A 314 5.68 -3.83 -11.50
N ASN A 315 4.69 -4.62 -11.05
CA ASN A 315 3.84 -4.32 -9.89
C ASN A 315 3.88 -5.49 -8.92
#